data_AF-F6G006-F1
#
_entry.id   AF-F6G006-F1
#
_cell.length_a   1.000
_cell.length_b   1.000
_cell.length_c   1.000
_cell.angle_alpha   90.00
_cell.angle_beta   90.00
_cell.angle_gamma   90.00
#
_symmetry.space_group_name_H-M   'P 1'
#
loop_
_entity.id
_entity.type
_entity.pdbx_description
1 polymer ?
#
loop_
_entity_poly.entity_id
_entity_poly.type
_entity_poly.pdbx_seq_one_letter_code
_entity_poly.pdbx_strand_id
1 'polypeptide(L)'
;MARFTKGRSGNPKGRPRGTKSQANALRERIVAEVPEIVDNLITAAKGGDMMAARMLIERAIPTLRAEESRVTLDLPDDAPLSDRGAAILRAVADGRITPSQGAAMVQSLAGLARIIEISELENRIAALEAAKEAQSCERH
;
A
#
# COMPACT_ATOMS: atom_id res chain seq x y z
N MET A 1 -8.92 25.10 16.25
CA MET A 1 -9.15 23.66 16.02
C MET A 1 -9.35 22.96 17.36
N ALA A 2 -10.52 22.39 17.63
CA ALA A 2 -10.80 21.72 18.91
C ALA A 2 -10.08 20.37 18.96
N ARG A 3 -9.10 20.26 19.86
CA ARG A 3 -8.31 19.04 20.09
C ARG A 3 -9.10 18.12 21.03
N PHE A 4 -9.64 17.02 20.51
CA PHE A 4 -10.35 16.03 21.32
C PHE A 4 -9.43 15.44 22.41
N THR A 5 -9.87 15.51 23.67
CA THR A 5 -9.12 15.00 24.82
C THR A 5 -9.16 13.46 24.85
N LYS A 6 -7.98 12.82 24.85
CA LYS A 6 -7.83 11.36 24.86
C LYS A 6 -8.59 10.77 26.06
N GLY A 7 -9.65 10.00 25.80
CA GLY A 7 -10.43 9.30 26.83
C GLY A 7 -11.82 9.87 27.11
N ARG A 8 -12.18 11.06 26.63
CA ARG A 8 -13.56 11.57 26.67
C ARG A 8 -14.16 11.58 25.27
N SER A 9 -15.13 10.70 25.03
CA SER A 9 -16.04 10.80 23.87
C SER A 9 -16.76 12.14 23.95
N GLY A 10 -16.65 12.98 22.93
CA GLY A 10 -17.37 14.26 22.84
C GLY A 10 -18.90 14.10 22.70
N ASN A 11 -19.39 12.87 22.51
CA ASN A 11 -20.81 12.52 22.53
C ASN A 11 -21.13 11.67 23.77
N PRO A 12 -21.75 12.22 24.83
CA PRO A 12 -22.15 11.48 26.02
C PRO A 12 -23.27 10.45 25.77
N LYS A 13 -23.99 10.52 24.63
CA LYS A 13 -24.91 9.48 24.14
C LYS A 13 -24.24 8.50 23.16
N GLY A 14 -22.94 8.67 22.89
CA GLY A 14 -22.18 7.77 22.03
C GLY A 14 -22.05 6.38 22.66
N ARG A 15 -21.83 5.37 21.82
CA ARG A 15 -21.60 3.99 22.27
C ARG A 15 -20.46 3.95 23.31
N PRO A 16 -20.71 3.47 24.55
CA PRO A 16 -19.69 3.47 25.60
C PRO A 16 -18.48 2.62 25.18
N ARG A 17 -17.28 3.09 25.57
CA ARG A 17 -16.03 2.34 25.37
C ARG A 17 -16.14 1.01 26.12
N GLY A 18 -16.00 -0.11 25.40
CA GLY A 18 -16.08 -1.46 25.97
C GLY A 18 -17.44 -2.15 25.85
N THR A 19 -18.48 -1.48 25.33
CA THR A 19 -19.77 -2.14 25.08
C THR A 19 -19.63 -3.12 23.91
N LYS A 20 -19.56 -4.43 24.22
CA LYS A 20 -19.62 -5.51 23.22
C LYS A 20 -20.84 -5.30 22.32
N SER A 21 -20.61 -5.12 21.02
CA SER A 21 -21.72 -5.08 20.05
C SER A 21 -22.33 -6.45 19.95
N GLN A 22 -23.61 -6.52 19.59
CA GLN A 22 -24.22 -7.80 19.22
C GLN A 22 -23.38 -8.49 18.13
N ALA A 23 -22.80 -7.71 17.22
CA ALA A 23 -21.84 -8.19 16.23
C ALA A 23 -20.54 -8.77 16.84
N ASN A 24 -19.99 -8.18 17.90
CA ASN A 24 -18.81 -8.71 18.58
C ASN A 24 -19.14 -9.99 19.35
N ALA A 25 -20.28 -10.04 20.03
CA ALA A 25 -20.74 -11.23 20.73
C ALA A 25 -21.01 -12.39 19.75
N LEU A 26 -21.62 -12.10 18.59
CA LEU A 26 -21.80 -13.08 17.52
C LEU A 26 -20.45 -13.57 16.97
N ARG A 27 -19.49 -12.68 16.76
CA ARG A 27 -18.15 -13.03 16.31
C ARG A 27 -17.43 -13.93 17.31
N GLU A 28 -17.49 -13.60 18.60
CA GLU A 28 -16.90 -14.41 19.69
C GLU A 28 -17.49 -15.83 19.69
N ARG A 29 -18.82 -15.95 19.55
CA ARG A 29 -19.49 -17.25 19.44
C ARG A 29 -19.04 -18.02 18.22
N ILE A 30 -19.01 -17.41 17.03
CA ILE A 30 -18.57 -18.08 15.80
C ILE A 30 -17.13 -18.58 15.95
N VAL A 31 -16.22 -17.76 16.50
CA VAL A 31 -14.81 -18.13 16.67
C VAL A 31 -14.65 -19.34 17.59
N ALA A 32 -15.48 -19.46 18.64
CA ALA A 32 -15.46 -20.62 19.52
C ALA A 32 -15.82 -21.94 18.80
N GLU A 33 -16.71 -21.87 17.80
CA GLU A 33 -17.17 -23.04 17.02
C GLU A 33 -16.22 -23.39 15.85
N VAL A 34 -15.30 -22.48 15.46
CA VAL A 34 -14.41 -22.68 14.30
C VAL A 34 -13.66 -24.02 14.35
N PRO A 35 -13.07 -24.47 15.47
CA PRO A 35 -12.34 -25.74 15.51
C PRO A 35 -13.20 -26.93 15.09
N GLU A 36 -14.41 -27.06 15.65
CA GLU A 36 -15.32 -28.16 15.34
C GLU A 36 -15.84 -28.09 13.90
N ILE A 37 -16.12 -26.88 13.40
CA ILE A 37 -16.49 -26.67 11.99
C ILE A 37 -15.36 -27.15 11.06
N VAL A 38 -14.10 -26.87 11.41
CA VAL A 38 -12.94 -27.31 10.63
C VAL A 38 -12.81 -28.84 10.64
N ASP A 39 -12.98 -29.49 11.80
CA ASP A 39 -12.92 -30.95 11.91
C ASP A 39 -14.02 -31.64 11.07
N ASN A 40 -15.22 -31.06 11.07
CA ASN A 40 -16.33 -31.51 10.23
C ASN A 40 -16.01 -31.36 8.73
N LEU A 41 -15.41 -30.23 8.32
CA LEU A 41 -14.98 -30.02 6.94
C LEU A 41 -13.88 -31.01 6.53
N ILE A 42 -12.94 -31.33 7.42
CA ILE A 42 -11.89 -32.34 7.16
C ILE A 42 -12.51 -33.71 6.94
N THR A 43 -13.50 -34.07 7.76
CA THR A 43 -14.20 -35.35 7.64
C THR A 43 -14.99 -35.42 6.34
N ALA A 44 -15.74 -34.37 5.98
CA ALA A 44 -16.46 -34.28 4.73
C ALA A 44 -15.54 -34.35 3.51
N ALA A 45 -14.41 -33.64 3.53
CA ALA A 45 -13.41 -33.67 2.47
C ALA A 45 -12.82 -35.06 2.27
N LYS A 46 -12.48 -35.76 3.36
CA LYS A 46 -12.02 -37.16 3.31
C LYS A 46 -13.11 -38.13 2.82
N GLY A 47 -14.38 -37.79 3.05
CA GLY A 47 -15.55 -38.50 2.54
C GLY A 47 -15.89 -38.25 1.07
N GLY A 48 -15.13 -37.39 0.38
CA GLY A 48 -15.31 -37.10 -1.05
C GLY A 48 -16.09 -35.82 -1.36
N ASP A 49 -16.40 -34.98 -0.37
CA ASP A 49 -16.93 -33.65 -0.62
C ASP A 49 -15.84 -32.74 -1.22
N MET A 50 -15.92 -32.56 -2.53
CA MET A 50 -14.97 -31.75 -3.30
C MET A 50 -14.99 -30.26 -2.92
N MET A 51 -16.13 -29.73 -2.46
CA MET A 51 -16.20 -28.34 -1.98
C MET A 51 -15.44 -28.18 -0.67
N ALA A 52 -15.67 -29.08 0.29
CA ALA A 52 -14.93 -29.08 1.55
C ALA A 52 -13.42 -29.24 1.32
N ALA A 53 -13.03 -30.16 0.43
CA ALA A 53 -11.64 -30.36 0.05
C ALA A 53 -11.02 -29.09 -0.56
N ARG A 54 -11.72 -28.43 -1.50
CA ARG A 54 -11.26 -27.19 -2.12
C ARG A 54 -11.05 -26.08 -1.09
N MET A 55 -12.00 -25.87 -0.18
CA MET A 55 -11.90 -24.84 0.86
C MET A 55 -10.71 -25.06 1.80
N LEU A 56 -10.44 -26.32 2.17
CA LEU A 56 -9.30 -26.67 3.02
C LEU A 56 -7.97 -26.51 2.26
N ILE A 57 -7.89 -26.96 1.01
CA ILE A 57 -6.69 -26.86 0.17
C ILE A 57 -6.29 -25.39 -0.06
N GLU A 58 -7.25 -24.52 -0.42
CA GLU A 58 -7.00 -23.08 -0.62
C GLU A 58 -6.46 -22.38 0.64
N ARG A 59 -6.74 -22.93 1.83
CA ARG A 59 -6.27 -22.39 3.11
C ARG A 59 -4.95 -23.01 3.56
N ALA A 60 -4.76 -24.31 3.32
CA ALA A 60 -3.58 -25.06 3.75
C ALA A 60 -2.38 -24.86 2.82
N ILE A 61 -2.63 -24.77 1.51
CA ILE A 61 -1.62 -24.47 0.52
C ILE A 61 -1.64 -22.96 0.30
N PRO A 62 -0.55 -22.23 0.57
CA PRO A 62 -0.45 -20.83 0.19
C PRO A 62 -0.80 -20.75 -1.30
N THR A 63 -1.73 -19.88 -1.68
CA THR A 63 -1.83 -19.48 -3.07
C THR A 63 -0.43 -19.07 -3.49
N LEU A 64 0.09 -19.64 -4.60
CA LEU A 64 1.34 -19.23 -5.20
C LEU A 64 1.23 -17.73 -5.51
N ARG A 65 1.54 -16.90 -4.51
CA ARG A 65 1.89 -15.52 -4.75
C ARG A 65 3.17 -15.63 -5.55
N ALA A 66 3.23 -14.95 -6.68
CA ALA A 66 4.51 -14.74 -7.33
C ALA A 66 5.44 -14.12 -6.28
N GLU A 67 6.30 -14.94 -5.67
CA GLU A 67 7.40 -14.44 -4.88
C GLU A 67 8.32 -13.77 -5.88
N GLU A 68 8.11 -12.47 -6.04
CA GLU A 68 9.03 -11.62 -6.78
C GLU A 68 10.37 -11.67 -6.05
N SER A 69 11.29 -12.44 -6.60
CA SER A 69 12.65 -12.58 -6.09
C SER A 69 13.25 -11.19 -5.96
N ARG A 70 13.95 -10.91 -4.86
CA ARG A 70 14.63 -9.61 -4.67
C ARG A 70 15.64 -9.44 -5.81
N VAL A 71 15.42 -8.45 -6.66
CA VAL A 71 16.35 -8.12 -7.73
C VAL A 71 17.08 -6.83 -7.40
N THR A 72 18.40 -6.88 -7.54
CA THR A 72 19.27 -5.71 -7.45
C THR A 72 19.44 -5.14 -8.84
N LEU A 73 19.00 -3.91 -9.06
CA LEU A 73 19.31 -3.15 -10.27
C LEU A 73 20.25 -2.02 -9.90
N ASP A 74 21.36 -1.95 -10.60
CA ASP A 74 22.30 -0.84 -10.48
C ASP A 74 21.72 0.36 -11.26
N LEU A 75 21.22 1.33 -10.50
CA LEU A 75 20.64 2.56 -11.01
C LEU A 75 21.41 3.72 -10.36
N PRO A 76 22.37 4.32 -11.07
CA PRO A 76 23.15 5.43 -10.53
C PRO A 76 22.24 6.59 -10.14
N ASP A 77 22.45 7.15 -8.96
CA ASP A 77 21.62 8.24 -8.42
C ASP A 77 21.80 9.56 -9.19
N ASP A 78 22.98 9.74 -9.78
CA ASP A 78 23.40 10.89 -10.59
C ASP A 78 22.90 10.82 -12.04
N ALA A 79 22.43 9.67 -12.50
CA ALA A 79 21.92 9.51 -13.86
C ALA A 79 20.56 10.22 -14.05
N PRO A 80 20.27 10.78 -15.23
CA PRO A 80 18.94 11.28 -15.58
C PRO A 80 17.84 10.24 -15.34
N LEU A 81 16.65 10.69 -14.97
CA LEU A 81 15.51 9.78 -14.74
C LEU A 81 15.13 9.00 -16.01
N SER A 82 15.34 9.59 -17.19
CA SER A 82 15.18 8.91 -18.48
C SER A 82 16.08 7.68 -18.61
N ASP A 83 17.33 7.82 -18.19
CA ASP A 83 18.36 6.81 -18.36
C ASP A 83 18.14 5.68 -17.36
N ARG A 84 17.73 6.03 -16.13
CA ARG A 84 17.27 5.06 -15.13
C ARG A 84 16.03 4.30 -15.61
N GLY A 85 15.08 4.99 -16.24
CA GLY A 85 13.89 4.35 -16.85
C GLY A 85 14.26 3.36 -17.96
N ALA A 86 15.16 3.77 -18.87
CA ALA A 86 15.65 2.91 -19.94
C ALA A 86 16.39 1.67 -19.39
N ALA A 87 17.20 1.83 -18.34
CA ALA A 87 17.89 0.72 -17.67
C ALA A 87 16.91 -0.33 -17.09
N ILE A 88 15.81 0.12 -16.49
CA ILE A 88 14.74 -0.78 -16.00
C ILE A 88 14.09 -1.53 -17.16
N LEU A 89 13.71 -0.84 -18.23
CA LEU A 89 13.08 -1.47 -19.40
C LEU A 89 14.00 -2.52 -20.03
N ARG A 90 15.31 -2.24 -20.10
CA ARG A 90 16.30 -3.19 -20.59
C ARG A 90 16.43 -4.40 -19.68
N ALA A 91 16.38 -4.21 -18.36
CA ALA A 91 16.40 -5.32 -17.42
C ALA A 91 15.16 -6.23 -17.52
N VAL A 92 13.98 -5.68 -17.85
CA VAL A 92 12.78 -6.47 -18.17
C VAL A 92 13.00 -7.25 -19.47
N ALA A 93 13.50 -6.60 -20.52
CA ALA A 93 13.72 -7.22 -21.82
C ALA A 93 14.74 -8.38 -21.75
N ASP A 94 15.77 -8.23 -20.91
CA ASP A 94 16.80 -9.24 -20.69
C ASP A 94 16.35 -10.35 -19.71
N GLY A 95 15.12 -10.29 -19.19
CA GLY A 95 14.58 -11.27 -18.25
C GLY A 95 15.21 -11.24 -16.85
N ARG A 96 15.94 -10.17 -16.50
CA ARG A 96 16.58 -9.98 -15.18
C ARG A 96 15.57 -9.61 -14.09
N ILE A 97 14.48 -8.95 -14.46
CA ILE A 97 13.33 -8.64 -13.61
C ILE A 97 12.03 -9.04 -14.30
N THR A 98 10.97 -9.27 -13.53
CA THR A 98 9.64 -9.54 -14.09
C THR A 98 9.03 -8.26 -14.67
N PRO A 99 8.08 -8.37 -15.62
CA PRO A 99 7.33 -7.22 -16.11
C PRO A 99 6.58 -6.45 -15.00
N SER A 100 6.08 -7.15 -13.98
CA SER A 100 5.41 -6.53 -12.82
C SER A 100 6.38 -5.69 -11.98
N GLN A 101 7.58 -6.20 -11.70
CA GLN A 101 8.64 -5.46 -11.02
C GLN A 101 9.03 -4.22 -11.82
N GLY A 102 9.24 -4.36 -13.14
CA GLY A 102 9.59 -3.25 -14.01
C GLY A 102 8.54 -2.15 -14.02
N ALA A 103 7.26 -2.53 -14.13
CA ALA A 103 6.15 -1.59 -14.07
C ALA A 103 6.10 -0.83 -12.74
N ALA A 104 6.27 -1.52 -11.60
CA ALA A 104 6.29 -0.90 -10.28
C ALA A 104 7.45 0.10 -10.11
N MET A 105 8.63 -0.21 -10.65
CA MET A 105 9.79 0.68 -10.58
C MET A 105 9.63 1.91 -11.48
N VAL A 106 9.11 1.74 -12.70
CA VAL A 106 8.81 2.88 -13.61
C VAL A 106 7.77 3.82 -13.00
N GLN A 107 6.74 3.28 -12.34
CA GLN A 107 5.75 4.08 -11.61
C GLN A 107 6.39 4.88 -10.47
N SER A 108 7.33 4.27 -9.75
CA SER A 108 8.07 4.95 -8.68
C SER A 108 8.96 6.09 -9.22
N LEU A 109 9.62 5.88 -10.37
CA LEU A 109 10.36 6.93 -11.07
C LEU A 109 9.46 8.08 -11.54
N ALA A 110 8.26 7.77 -12.05
CA ALA A 110 7.30 8.81 -12.43
C ALA A 110 6.84 9.65 -11.23
N GLY A 111 6.67 9.01 -10.07
CA GLY A 111 6.41 9.71 -8.81
C GLY A 111 7.53 10.65 -8.41
N LEU A 112 8.79 10.20 -8.51
CA LEU A 112 9.96 11.04 -8.24
C LEU A 112 10.08 12.21 -9.21
N ALA A 113 9.86 11.98 -10.52
CA ALA A 113 9.87 13.04 -11.53
C ALA A 113 8.88 14.16 -11.18
N ARG A 114 7.66 13.78 -10.77
CA ARG A 114 6.64 14.74 -10.34
C ARG A 114 7.06 15.53 -9.09
N ILE A 115 7.70 14.89 -8.12
CA ILE A 115 8.20 15.58 -6.92
C ILE A 115 9.23 16.64 -7.32
N ILE A 116 10.20 16.27 -8.18
CA ILE A 116 11.23 17.18 -8.66
C ILE A 116 10.61 18.36 -9.41
N GLU A 117 9.67 18.09 -10.33
CA GLU A 117 8.97 19.12 -11.10
C GLU A 117 8.25 20.12 -10.17
N ILE A 118 7.54 19.62 -9.15
CA ILE A 118 6.86 20.47 -8.18
C ILE A 118 7.88 21.34 -7.42
N SER A 119 8.97 20.76 -6.92
CA SER A 119 10.00 21.51 -6.21
C SER A 119 10.69 22.57 -7.08
N GLU A 120 10.94 22.27 -8.35
CA GLU A 120 11.49 23.25 -9.30
C GLU A 120 10.51 24.41 -9.56
N LEU A 121 9.21 24.12 -9.70
CA LEU A 121 8.19 25.13 -9.86
C LEU A 121 8.06 26.02 -8.62
N GLU A 122 8.06 25.44 -7.42
CA GLU A 122 8.04 26.19 -6.15
C GLU A 122 9.24 27.15 -6.05
N ASN A 123 10.45 26.66 -6.36
CA ASN A 123 11.66 27.49 -6.35
C ASN A 123 11.58 28.65 -7.36
N ARG A 124 11.06 28.39 -8.57
CA ARG A 124 10.91 29.42 -9.59
C ARG A 124 9.86 30.46 -9.21
N ILE A 125 8.75 30.04 -8.60
CA ILE A 125 7.73 30.97 -8.10
C ILE A 125 8.31 31.86 -7.01
N ALA A 126 8.99 31.29 -6.01
CA ALA A 126 9.62 32.06 -4.94
C ALA A 126 10.64 33.08 -5.48
N ALA A 127 11.45 32.70 -6.46
CA ALA A 127 12.40 33.61 -7.10
C ALA A 127 11.71 34.77 -7.85
N LEU A 128 10.59 34.50 -8.54
CA LEU A 128 9.82 35.52 -9.23
C LEU A 128 9.11 36.47 -8.26
N GLU A 129 8.58 35.96 -7.15
CA GLU A 129 7.96 36.77 -6.11
C GLU A 129 8.97 37.72 -5.47
N ALA A 130 10.16 37.21 -5.10
CA ALA A 130 11.24 38.03 -4.55
C ALA A 130 11.70 39.12 -5.53
N ALA A 131 11.85 38.79 -6.82
CA ALA A 131 12.22 39.77 -7.85
C ALA A 131 11.16 40.88 -8.02
N LYS A 132 9.88 40.51 -7.92
CA LYS A 132 8.77 41.47 -8.01
C LYS A 132 8.71 42.39 -6.79
N GLU A 133 8.95 41.87 -5.59
CA GLU A 133 9.04 42.66 -4.37
C GLU A 133 10.19 43.67 -4.44
N ALA A 134 11.37 43.25 -4.89
CA ALA A 134 12.52 44.15 -5.10
C ALA A 134 12.20 45.30 -6.07
N GLN A 135 11.58 45.00 -7.22
CA GLN A 135 11.14 46.02 -8.20
C GLN A 135 10.02 46.94 -7.70
N SER A 136 9.27 46.54 -6.68
CA SER A 136 8.25 47.39 -6.06
C SER A 136 8.87 48.35 -5.04
N CYS A 137 9.97 47.96 -4.39
CA CYS A 137 10.69 48.80 -3.44
C CYS A 137 11.54 49.88 -4.12
N GLU A 138 12.05 49.64 -5.35
CA GLU A 138 12.80 50.62 -6.15
C GLU A 138 11.92 51.69 -6.81
N ARG A 139 10.59 51.49 -6.85
CA ARG A 139 9.63 52.42 -7.48
C ARG A 139 8.94 53.37 -6.51
N HIS A 140 9.26 53.29 -5.22
CA HIS A 140 8.79 54.20 -4.17
C HIS A 140 9.96 55.03 -3.63
#